data_AF-A0A3A0ACC7-F1
#
_entry.id   AF-A0A3A0ACC7-F1
#
_cell.length_a   1.000
_cell.length_b   1.000
_cell.length_c   1.000
_cell.angle_alpha   90.00
_cell.angle_beta   90.00
_cell.angle_gamma   90.00
#
_symmetry.space_group_name_H-M   'P 1'
#
loop_
_entity.id
_entity.type
_entity.pdbx_description
1 polymer ?
#
loop_
_entity_poly.entity_id
_entity_poly.type
_entity_poly.pdbx_seq_one_letter_code
_entity_poly.pdbx_strand_id
1 'polypeptide(L)'
;MVALRPQTALLLIAVLALALVALGVEPTAASAPTLHLVAPAGPHSTLVPVDIQLHIAQAANLGAWEFDLQYDPALVTIAGITLGDFFAPVDRCEPSMGRCAISLGPIDDGQIFSAGAVSHGQGVGASGDGVIATLHVQPTGAPGLATLHFADALLTDVAANPISPATADTVLEFVAPALDGSNTVFLPVVSR
;
A
#
# COMPACT_ATOMS: atom_id res chain seq x y z
N MET A 1 -1.88 -42.97 -38.15
CA MET A 1 -1.83 -42.44 -36.77
C MET A 1 -1.15 -43.48 -35.90
N VAL A 2 0.12 -43.29 -35.56
CA VAL A 2 0.87 -44.24 -34.71
C VAL A 2 0.54 -43.90 -33.26
N ALA A 3 -0.24 -44.75 -32.60
CA ALA A 3 -0.54 -44.60 -31.18
C ALA A 3 0.74 -44.87 -30.37
N LEU A 4 1.25 -43.85 -29.67
CA LEU A 4 2.37 -44.01 -28.75
C LEU A 4 1.96 -45.01 -27.66
N ARG A 5 2.78 -46.04 -27.44
CA ARG A 5 2.54 -47.02 -26.38
C ARG A 5 2.62 -46.29 -25.03
N PRO A 6 1.76 -46.62 -24.04
CA PRO A 6 1.74 -45.94 -22.75
C PRO A 6 3.10 -46.00 -22.02
N GLN A 7 3.88 -47.05 -22.28
CA GLN A 7 5.24 -47.21 -21.74
C GLN A 7 6.26 -46.21 -22.30
N THR A 8 6.12 -45.80 -23.57
CA THR A 8 7.02 -44.79 -24.18
C THR A 8 6.72 -43.36 -23.70
N ALA A 9 5.47 -43.06 -23.35
CA ALA A 9 5.10 -41.76 -22.79
C ALA A 9 5.62 -41.58 -21.34
N LEU A 10 5.57 -42.63 -20.52
CA LEU A 10 6.06 -42.60 -19.14
C LEU A 10 7.57 -42.36 -19.06
N LEU A 11 8.33 -42.98 -19.98
CA LEU A 11 9.79 -42.84 -20.06
C LEU A 11 10.22 -41.43 -20.48
N LEU A 12 9.47 -40.79 -21.40
CA LEU A 12 9.72 -39.41 -21.81
C LEU A 12 9.49 -38.40 -20.67
N ILE A 13 8.43 -38.58 -19.88
CA ILE A 13 8.15 -37.71 -18.71
C ILE A 13 9.23 -37.85 -17.64
N ALA A 14 9.68 -39.08 -17.38
CA ALA A 14 10.75 -39.33 -16.41
C ALA A 14 12.11 -38.74 -16.86
N VAL A 15 12.44 -38.83 -18.16
CA VAL A 15 13.66 -38.21 -18.71
C VAL A 15 13.59 -36.69 -18.66
N LEU A 16 12.42 -36.10 -18.93
CA LEU A 16 12.23 -34.65 -18.83
C LEU A 16 12.36 -34.16 -17.37
N ALA A 17 11.73 -34.87 -16.42
CA ALA A 17 11.85 -34.54 -15.00
C ALA A 17 13.30 -34.65 -14.49
N LEU A 18 14.04 -35.68 -14.92
CA LEU A 18 15.44 -35.87 -14.54
C LEU A 18 16.37 -34.81 -15.18
N ALA A 19 16.06 -34.38 -16.41
CA ALA A 19 16.78 -33.28 -17.08
C ALA A 19 16.56 -31.93 -16.39
N LEU A 20 15.36 -31.66 -15.84
CA LEU A 20 15.10 -30.44 -15.08
C LEU A 20 15.90 -30.40 -13.75
N VAL A 21 16.01 -31.54 -13.05
CA VAL A 21 16.79 -31.62 -11.80
C VAL A 21 18.28 -31.41 -12.05
N ALA A 22 18.82 -31.96 -13.15
CA ALA A 22 20.23 -31.79 -13.51
C ALA A 22 20.62 -30.36 -13.91
N LEU A 23 19.65 -29.51 -14.26
CA LEU A 23 19.89 -28.11 -14.61
C LEU A 23 19.92 -27.17 -13.39
N GLY A 24 19.69 -27.67 -12.17
CA GLY A 24 19.68 -26.83 -10.97
C GLY A 24 18.65 -25.70 -11.04
N VAL A 25 17.59 -25.88 -11.82
CA VAL A 25 16.47 -24.93 -11.86
C VAL A 25 15.66 -25.14 -10.59
N GLU A 26 16.14 -24.55 -9.50
CA GLU A 26 15.31 -24.35 -8.32
C GLU A 26 14.13 -23.45 -8.76
N PRO A 27 12.89 -23.77 -8.36
CA PRO A 27 11.80 -22.83 -8.55
C PRO A 27 12.19 -21.55 -7.81
N THR A 28 12.46 -20.48 -8.54
CA THR A 28 12.65 -19.16 -7.94
C THR A 28 11.38 -18.88 -7.14
N ALA A 29 11.50 -18.90 -5.81
CA ALA A 29 10.40 -18.51 -4.96
C ALA A 29 9.96 -17.12 -5.44
N ALA A 30 8.68 -16.98 -5.79
CA ALA A 30 8.14 -15.67 -6.14
C ALA A 30 8.40 -14.74 -4.95
N SER A 31 9.10 -13.64 -5.19
CA SER A 31 9.34 -12.64 -4.15
C SER A 31 7.99 -12.17 -3.63
N ALA A 32 7.81 -12.19 -2.31
CA ALA A 32 6.59 -11.65 -1.71
C ALA A 32 6.52 -10.14 -2.03
N PRO A 33 5.35 -9.61 -2.42
CA PRO A 33 5.21 -8.18 -2.62
C PRO A 33 5.50 -7.43 -1.32
N THR A 34 5.96 -6.19 -1.44
CA THR A 34 6.23 -5.34 -0.27
C THR A 34 5.32 -4.13 -0.27
N LEU A 35 4.67 -3.85 0.86
CA LEU A 35 3.92 -2.63 1.11
C LEU A 35 4.81 -1.64 1.87
N HIS A 36 4.87 -0.41 1.37
CA HIS A 36 5.66 0.66 1.95
C HIS A 36 4.80 1.91 2.12
N LEU A 37 4.89 2.54 3.29
CA LEU A 37 4.41 3.90 3.48
C LEU A 37 5.52 4.86 3.07
N VAL A 38 5.22 5.75 2.13
CA VAL A 38 6.16 6.75 1.62
C VAL A 38 5.67 8.13 2.02
N ALA A 39 6.28 8.68 3.06
CA ALA A 39 6.07 10.07 3.48
C ALA A 39 6.96 11.04 2.69
N PRO A 40 6.52 12.29 2.46
CA PRO A 40 7.39 13.31 1.89
C PRO A 40 8.56 13.59 2.85
N ALA A 41 9.75 13.81 2.28
CA ALA A 41 10.98 13.96 3.05
C ALA A 41 11.04 15.31 3.81
N GLY A 42 11.70 15.29 4.96
CA GLY A 42 11.98 16.48 5.77
C GLY A 42 10.94 16.74 6.88
N PRO A 43 11.17 17.79 7.68
CA PRO A 43 10.27 18.17 8.75
C PRO A 43 9.00 18.83 8.22
N HIS A 44 7.87 18.50 8.84
CA HIS A 44 6.53 18.96 8.50
C HIS A 44 6.00 19.95 9.54
N SER A 45 5.16 20.89 9.10
CA SER A 45 4.49 21.80 10.03
C SER A 45 3.42 21.07 10.83
N THR A 46 3.31 21.36 12.13
CA THR A 46 2.22 20.83 12.97
C THR A 46 0.83 21.35 12.62
N LEU A 47 0.68 22.17 11.57
CA LEU A 47 -0.59 22.75 11.14
C LEU A 47 -0.99 22.39 9.71
N VAL A 48 -0.10 21.75 8.94
CA VAL A 48 -0.32 21.50 7.51
C VAL A 48 -0.58 20.01 7.29
N PRO A 49 -1.66 19.62 6.61
CA PRO A 49 -1.90 18.23 6.25
C PRO A 49 -0.78 17.66 5.39
N VAL A 50 -0.52 16.36 5.55
CA VAL A 50 0.53 15.63 4.82
C VAL A 50 -0.09 14.42 4.15
N ASP A 51 0.20 14.23 2.87
CA ASP A 51 -0.21 13.05 2.12
C ASP A 51 0.91 12.00 2.14
N ILE A 52 0.54 10.76 2.43
CA ILE A 52 1.45 9.62 2.52
C ILE A 52 1.03 8.58 1.52
N GLN A 53 1.94 8.15 0.66
CA GLN A 53 1.63 7.19 -0.38
C GLN A 53 1.76 5.76 0.17
N LEU A 54 0.74 4.95 -0.03
CA LEU A 54 0.80 3.52 0.13
C LEU A 54 1.29 2.91 -1.18
N HIS A 55 2.55 2.53 -1.19
CA HIS A 55 3.24 1.97 -2.35
C HIS A 55 3.35 0.46 -2.22
N ILE A 56 3.08 -0.26 -3.31
CA ILE A 56 3.35 -1.70 -3.42
C ILE A 56 4.51 -1.93 -4.38
N ALA A 57 5.38 -2.87 -4.04
CA ALA A 57 6.43 -3.37 -4.91
C ALA A 57 6.18 -4.85 -5.22
N GLN A 58 6.50 -5.25 -6.45
CA GLN A 58 6.43 -6.64 -6.94
C GLN A 58 5.04 -7.26 -6.81
N ALA A 59 3.98 -6.47 -7.00
CA ALA A 59 2.63 -6.99 -7.06
C ALA A 59 2.50 -8.01 -8.20
N ALA A 60 1.76 -9.08 -7.97
CA ALA A 60 1.44 -10.07 -8.99
C ALA A 60 -0.05 -10.34 -8.97
N ASN A 61 -0.75 -9.88 -10.02
CA ASN A 61 -2.17 -10.12 -10.23
C ASN A 61 -3.04 -9.71 -9.01
N LEU A 62 -2.74 -8.54 -8.42
CA LEU A 62 -3.37 -8.04 -7.20
C LEU A 62 -4.89 -7.88 -7.36
N GLY A 63 -5.64 -8.52 -6.46
CA GLY A 63 -7.10 -8.57 -6.45
C GLY A 63 -7.76 -7.81 -5.31
N ALA A 64 -7.16 -7.82 -4.14
CA ALA A 64 -7.59 -7.02 -2.99
C ALA A 64 -6.40 -6.75 -2.06
N TRP A 65 -6.56 -5.76 -1.19
CA TRP A 65 -5.64 -5.45 -0.12
C TRP A 65 -6.39 -4.91 1.08
N GLU A 66 -5.86 -5.17 2.27
CA GLU A 66 -6.29 -4.56 3.52
C GLU A 66 -5.10 -4.43 4.47
N PHE A 67 -5.15 -3.45 5.34
CA PHE A 67 -4.16 -3.26 6.40
C PHE A 67 -4.77 -2.57 7.63
N ASP A 68 -4.10 -2.80 8.75
CA ASP A 68 -4.27 -2.08 10.00
C ASP A 68 -3.02 -1.24 10.29
N LEU A 69 -3.23 0.01 10.66
CA LEU A 69 -2.18 0.99 10.90
C LEU A 69 -2.28 1.52 12.33
N GLN A 70 -1.21 1.30 13.09
CA GLN A 70 -1.05 1.90 14.41
C GLN A 70 -0.35 3.25 14.30
N TYR A 71 -0.85 4.22 15.07
CA TYR A 71 -0.30 5.58 15.12
C TYR A 71 -0.51 6.21 16.49
N ASP A 72 0.17 7.33 16.74
CA ASP A 72 -0.04 8.14 17.95
C ASP A 72 -1.12 9.21 17.69
N PRO A 73 -2.34 9.06 18.24
CA PRO A 73 -3.42 10.03 18.07
C PRO A 73 -3.14 11.37 18.75
N ALA A 74 -2.14 11.45 19.63
CA ALA A 74 -1.72 12.71 20.24
C ALA A 74 -0.95 13.59 19.26
N LEU A 75 -0.33 13.00 18.22
CA LEU A 75 0.47 13.72 17.21
C LEU A 75 -0.26 13.89 15.88
N VAL A 76 -1.01 12.88 15.44
CA VAL A 76 -1.68 12.89 14.14
C VAL A 76 -3.07 12.26 14.19
N THR A 77 -3.90 12.59 13.22
CA THR A 77 -5.17 11.93 12.91
C THR A 77 -5.18 11.59 11.44
N ILE A 78 -5.69 10.41 11.06
CA ILE A 78 -5.79 10.02 9.67
C ILE A 78 -7.17 10.44 9.16
N ALA A 79 -7.20 11.48 8.33
CA ALA A 79 -8.44 12.09 7.84
C ALA A 79 -9.16 11.24 6.78
N GLY A 80 -8.44 10.34 6.11
CA GLY A 80 -9.00 9.44 5.13
C GLY A 80 -7.96 8.81 4.21
N ILE A 81 -8.45 8.14 3.18
CA ILE A 81 -7.63 7.44 2.19
C ILE A 81 -8.29 7.56 0.81
N THR A 82 -7.47 7.81 -0.21
CA THR A 82 -7.90 7.86 -1.61
C THR A 82 -7.20 6.74 -2.37
N LEU A 83 -7.94 5.93 -3.13
CA LEU A 83 -7.36 4.85 -3.94
C LEU A 83 -6.55 5.40 -5.12
N GLY A 84 -5.45 4.72 -5.45
CA GLY A 84 -4.63 5.02 -6.61
C GLY A 84 -5.01 4.19 -7.83
N ASP A 85 -4.93 4.80 -9.01
CA ASP A 85 -5.31 4.17 -10.29
C ASP A 85 -4.49 2.92 -10.63
N PHE A 86 -3.30 2.76 -10.05
CA PHE A 86 -2.49 1.56 -10.22
C PHE A 86 -3.22 0.30 -9.75
N PHE A 87 -3.99 0.37 -8.66
CA PHE A 87 -4.72 -0.80 -8.14
C PHE A 87 -5.85 -1.20 -9.10
N ALA A 88 -6.75 -0.26 -9.38
CA ALA A 88 -7.76 -0.31 -10.42
C ALA A 88 -8.47 1.05 -10.46
N PRO A 89 -9.01 1.46 -11.64
CA PRO A 89 -9.79 2.69 -11.74
C PRO A 89 -11.02 2.66 -10.84
N VAL A 90 -11.26 3.78 -10.16
CA VAL A 90 -12.45 4.00 -9.32
C VAL A 90 -13.53 4.75 -10.11
N ASP A 91 -13.11 5.73 -10.91
CA ASP A 91 -13.98 6.52 -11.76
C ASP A 91 -13.98 6.00 -13.19
N ARG A 92 -15.13 6.14 -13.87
CA ARG A 92 -15.33 5.74 -15.27
C ARG A 92 -14.91 4.29 -15.57
N CYS A 93 -15.00 3.41 -14.59
CA CYS A 93 -14.66 2.02 -14.77
C CYS A 93 -15.78 1.24 -15.46
N GLU A 94 -15.39 0.36 -16.39
CA GLU A 94 -16.26 -0.56 -17.10
C GLU A 94 -15.90 -2.01 -16.71
N PRO A 95 -16.65 -2.64 -15.78
CA PRO A 95 -16.31 -3.98 -15.25
C PRO A 95 -16.28 -5.09 -16.31
N SER A 96 -16.92 -4.87 -17.46
CA SER A 96 -16.88 -5.81 -18.58
C SER A 96 -15.57 -5.76 -19.39
N MET A 97 -14.82 -4.66 -19.30
CA MET A 97 -13.58 -4.43 -20.04
C MET A 97 -12.32 -4.44 -19.17
N GLY A 98 -12.46 -4.37 -17.85
CA GLY A 98 -11.34 -4.38 -16.91
C GLY A 98 -11.79 -4.55 -15.47
N ARG A 99 -10.84 -4.39 -14.54
CA ARG A 99 -11.12 -4.44 -13.11
C ARG A 99 -11.39 -3.04 -12.56
N CYS A 100 -12.37 -2.94 -11.66
CA CYS A 100 -12.78 -1.72 -10.99
C CYS A 100 -12.53 -1.82 -9.49
N ALA A 101 -12.03 -0.76 -8.88
CA ALA A 101 -11.77 -0.73 -7.44
C ALA A 101 -13.01 -0.36 -6.63
N ILE A 102 -13.15 -0.96 -5.45
CA ILE A 102 -14.11 -0.60 -4.42
C ILE A 102 -13.32 -0.42 -3.13
N SER A 103 -13.47 0.74 -2.49
CA SER A 103 -12.88 1.01 -1.16
C SER A 103 -13.65 0.25 -0.08
N LEU A 104 -12.92 -0.34 0.87
CA LEU A 104 -13.43 -0.97 2.08
C LEU A 104 -12.93 -0.15 3.28
N GLY A 105 -13.86 0.47 4.01
CA GLY A 105 -13.52 1.43 5.05
C GLY A 105 -13.27 2.86 4.51
N PRO A 106 -12.58 3.73 5.27
CA PRO A 106 -11.80 3.41 6.46
C PRO A 106 -12.64 3.21 7.73
N ILE A 107 -12.06 2.52 8.70
CA ILE A 107 -12.54 2.45 10.08
C ILE A 107 -11.40 2.97 10.96
N ASP A 108 -11.71 3.92 11.84
CA ASP A 108 -10.76 4.49 12.78
C ASP A 108 -11.36 4.43 14.19
N ASP A 109 -10.69 3.74 15.11
CA ASP A 109 -11.09 3.64 16.52
C ASP A 109 -10.29 4.58 17.44
N GLY A 110 -9.42 5.41 16.88
CA GLY A 110 -8.54 6.35 17.58
C GLY A 110 -7.19 5.78 17.97
N GLN A 111 -6.89 4.52 17.68
CA GLN A 111 -5.57 3.90 17.85
C GLN A 111 -5.14 3.06 16.65
N ILE A 112 -6.11 2.42 16.00
CA ILE A 112 -5.94 1.60 14.81
C ILE A 112 -6.80 2.19 13.70
N PHE A 113 -6.14 2.49 12.58
CA PHE A 113 -6.79 2.85 11.33
C PHE A 113 -6.77 1.64 10.40
N SER A 114 -7.94 1.14 10.03
CA SER A 114 -8.11 0.02 9.11
C SER A 114 -8.64 0.50 7.77
N ALA A 115 -8.00 0.08 6.68
CA ALA A 115 -8.45 0.37 5.34
C ALA A 115 -8.14 -0.79 4.38
N GLY A 116 -8.97 -0.92 3.35
CA GLY A 116 -8.77 -1.90 2.30
C GLY A 116 -9.42 -1.49 1.00
N ALA A 117 -9.19 -2.29 -0.03
CA ALA A 117 -9.92 -2.22 -1.27
C ALA A 117 -9.96 -3.58 -1.95
N VAL A 118 -11.06 -3.83 -2.66
CA VAL A 118 -11.20 -4.99 -3.54
C VAL A 118 -11.41 -4.51 -4.96
N SER A 119 -10.84 -5.22 -5.92
CA SER A 119 -11.18 -5.01 -7.33
C SER A 119 -12.09 -6.13 -7.85
N HIS A 120 -12.96 -5.81 -8.81
CA HIS A 120 -13.95 -6.71 -9.39
C HIS A 120 -14.07 -6.44 -10.91
N GLY A 121 -14.67 -7.36 -11.66
CA GLY A 121 -14.74 -7.28 -13.13
C GLY A 121 -13.83 -8.29 -13.82
N GLN A 122 -13.59 -8.10 -15.12
CA GLN A 122 -12.80 -9.00 -15.97
C GLN A 122 -11.33 -8.58 -16.06
N GLY A 123 -10.46 -9.52 -16.43
CA GLY A 123 -9.04 -9.25 -16.70
C GLY A 123 -8.11 -9.55 -15.52
N VAL A 124 -6.83 -9.24 -15.73
CA VAL A 124 -5.77 -9.43 -14.73
C VAL A 124 -5.79 -8.32 -13.69
N GLY A 125 -5.33 -8.63 -12.48
CA GLY A 125 -5.08 -7.66 -11.43
C GLY A 125 -3.79 -6.87 -11.65
N ALA A 126 -3.62 -5.81 -10.87
CA ALA A 126 -2.43 -4.97 -10.94
C ALA A 126 -1.15 -5.78 -10.69
N SER A 127 -0.12 -5.52 -11.48
CA SER A 127 1.18 -6.21 -11.37
C SER A 127 2.32 -5.21 -11.53
N GLY A 128 3.42 -5.44 -10.81
CA GLY A 128 4.56 -4.53 -10.74
C GLY A 128 4.52 -3.60 -9.53
N ASP A 129 5.07 -2.40 -9.70
CA ASP A 129 5.25 -1.41 -8.64
C ASP A 129 4.31 -0.23 -8.86
N GLY A 130 3.73 0.30 -7.79
CA GLY A 130 2.89 1.49 -7.90
C GLY A 130 2.21 1.92 -6.61
N VAL A 131 1.56 3.08 -6.66
CA VAL A 131 0.80 3.64 -5.54
C VAL A 131 -0.62 3.10 -5.57
N ILE A 132 -0.98 2.29 -4.58
CA ILE A 132 -2.33 1.70 -4.47
C ILE A 132 -3.31 2.60 -3.72
N ALA A 133 -2.80 3.49 -2.87
CA ALA A 133 -3.61 4.48 -2.17
C ALA A 133 -2.75 5.66 -1.64
N THR A 134 -3.41 6.74 -1.25
CA THR A 134 -2.83 7.89 -0.56
C THR A 134 -3.59 8.12 0.74
N LEU A 135 -2.89 8.07 1.87
CA LEU A 135 -3.43 8.43 3.19
C LEU A 135 -3.32 9.93 3.39
N HIS A 136 -4.38 10.54 3.93
CA HIS A 136 -4.43 11.95 4.26
C HIS A 136 -4.24 12.11 5.76
N VAL A 137 -3.10 12.68 6.18
CA VAL A 137 -2.73 12.81 7.59
C VAL A 137 -2.88 14.26 8.05
N GLN A 138 -3.60 14.47 9.14
CA GLN A 138 -3.81 15.75 9.78
C GLN A 138 -3.01 15.81 11.09
N PRO A 139 -2.04 16.73 11.23
CA PRO A 139 -1.34 16.90 12.50
C PRO A 139 -2.23 17.56 13.56
N THR A 140 -2.03 17.23 14.83
CA THR A 140 -2.83 17.75 15.96
C THR A 140 -2.37 19.11 16.48
N GLY A 141 -1.21 19.60 16.01
CA GLY A 141 -0.54 20.79 16.54
C GLY A 141 0.67 20.48 17.42
N ALA A 142 0.82 19.24 17.90
CA ALA A 142 1.93 18.83 18.75
C ALA A 142 3.19 18.48 17.93
N PRO A 143 4.37 19.03 18.25
CA PRO A 143 5.62 18.63 17.62
C PRO A 143 6.08 17.26 18.13
N GLY A 144 6.80 16.51 17.30
CA GLY A 144 7.29 15.18 17.64
C GLY A 144 7.55 14.29 16.43
N LEU A 145 7.96 13.05 16.71
CA LEU A 145 8.11 12.01 15.69
C LEU A 145 6.86 11.11 15.72
N ALA A 146 6.04 11.17 14.68
CA ALA A 146 4.91 10.28 14.50
C ALA A 146 5.33 9.07 13.67
N THR A 147 5.26 7.87 14.25
CA THR A 147 5.51 6.62 13.51
C THR A 147 4.17 6.04 13.08
N LEU A 148 4.09 5.62 11.82
CA LEU A 148 2.96 4.89 11.25
C LEU A 148 3.40 3.46 11.00
N HIS A 149 2.86 2.53 11.77
CA HIS A 149 3.29 1.13 11.82
C HIS A 149 2.22 0.17 11.31
N PHE A 150 2.57 -0.67 10.34
CA PHE A 150 1.66 -1.74 9.89
C PHE A 150 1.52 -2.80 10.99
N ALA A 151 0.32 -2.92 11.55
CA ALA A 151 0.01 -3.94 12.54
C ALA A 151 -0.37 -5.27 11.87
N ASP A 152 -1.17 -5.18 10.81
CA ASP A 152 -1.59 -6.32 10.00
C ASP A 152 -1.72 -5.87 8.55
N ALA A 153 -1.38 -6.76 7.61
CA ALA A 153 -1.50 -6.48 6.19
C ALA A 153 -1.76 -7.77 5.43
N LEU A 154 -2.80 -7.76 4.59
CA LEU A 154 -3.16 -8.89 3.76
C LEU A 154 -3.40 -8.41 2.33
N LEU A 155 -2.82 -9.13 1.39
CA LEU A 155 -3.11 -8.98 -0.03
C LEU A 155 -3.79 -10.26 -0.52
N THR A 156 -4.53 -10.16 -1.61
CA THR A 156 -5.00 -11.34 -2.34
C THR A 156 -4.80 -11.15 -3.83
N ASP A 157 -4.65 -12.25 -4.58
CA ASP A 157 -4.79 -12.20 -6.03
C ASP A 157 -6.26 -12.11 -6.46
N VAL A 158 -6.52 -11.96 -7.76
CA VAL A 158 -7.90 -11.90 -8.29
C VAL A 158 -8.72 -13.18 -8.07
N ALA A 159 -8.08 -14.30 -7.71
CA ALA A 159 -8.71 -15.56 -7.36
C ALA A 159 -8.92 -15.72 -5.84
N ALA A 160 -8.67 -14.66 -5.07
CA ALA A 160 -8.74 -14.61 -3.61
C ALA A 160 -7.74 -15.54 -2.89
N ASN A 161 -6.63 -15.91 -3.54
CA ASN A 161 -5.53 -16.57 -2.85
C ASN A 161 -4.80 -15.54 -1.98
N PRO A 162 -4.61 -15.81 -0.68
CA PRO A 162 -3.93 -14.88 0.22
C PRO A 162 -2.44 -14.76 -0.12
N ILE A 163 -1.94 -13.54 -0.03
CA ILE A 163 -0.54 -13.17 -0.21
C ILE A 163 -0.15 -12.34 1.01
N SER A 164 0.78 -12.84 1.82
CA SER A 164 1.33 -12.08 2.95
C SER A 164 2.44 -11.15 2.43
N PRO A 165 2.25 -9.82 2.45
CA PRO A 165 3.29 -8.90 2.03
C PRO A 165 4.37 -8.75 3.11
N ALA A 166 5.56 -8.36 2.69
CA ALA A 166 6.47 -7.67 3.60
C ALA A 166 5.96 -6.23 3.81
N THR A 167 6.17 -5.65 4.99
CA THR A 167 5.73 -4.28 5.31
C THR A 167 6.92 -3.39 5.66
N ALA A 168 6.81 -2.12 5.34
CA ALA A 168 7.75 -1.09 5.74
C ALA A 168 7.02 0.16 6.21
N ASP A 169 7.27 0.47 7.48
CA ASP A 169 6.71 1.62 8.20
C ASP A 169 7.27 2.95 7.70
N THR A 170 6.68 4.04 8.17
CA THR A 170 7.23 5.39 7.96
C THR A 170 7.23 6.21 9.25
N VAL A 171 8.12 7.21 9.29
CA VAL A 171 8.22 8.18 10.37
C VAL A 171 8.06 9.59 9.79
N LEU A 172 7.24 10.41 10.44
CA LEU A 172 7.09 11.83 10.14
C LEU A 172 7.64 12.65 11.29
N GLU A 173 8.45 13.65 10.97
CA GLU A 173 8.88 14.65 11.94
C GLU A 173 7.98 15.87 11.83
N PHE A 174 7.28 16.21 12.91
CA PHE A 174 6.49 17.43 13.01
C PHE A 174 7.21 18.46 13.87
N VAL A 175 7.40 19.65 13.31
CA VAL A 175 8.02 20.80 13.98
C VAL A 175 6.99 21.92 14.12
N ALA A 176 7.08 22.64 15.24
CA ALA A 176 6.25 23.81 15.45
C ALA A 176 6.47 24.81 14.30
N PRO A 177 5.44 25.55 13.86
CA PRO A 177 5.60 26.57 12.84
C PRO A 177 6.68 27.55 13.28
N ALA A 178 7.64 27.85 12.41
CA ALA A 178 8.55 28.95 12.67
C ALA A 178 7.69 30.21 12.84
N LEU A 179 7.73 30.81 14.03
CA LEU A 179 7.20 32.15 14.22
C LEU A 179 8.06 33.07 13.36
N ASP A 180 7.59 33.41 12.16
CA ASP A 180 8.20 34.47 11.39
C ASP A 180 8.18 35.72 12.27
N GLY A 181 9.37 36.19 12.64
CA GLY A 181 9.56 37.40 13.44
C GLY A 181 8.98 38.65 12.79
N SER A 182 8.41 38.56 11.59
CA SER A 182 7.67 39.62 10.92
C SER A 182 6.28 39.93 11.51
N ASN A 183 5.75 39.13 12.44
CA ASN A 183 4.45 39.42 13.08
C ASN A 183 4.60 40.13 14.44
N THR A 184 5.37 41.23 14.47
CA THR A 184 5.31 42.17 15.60
C THR A 184 3.99 42.92 15.54
N VAL A 185 3.05 42.55 16.41
CA VAL A 185 1.84 43.34 16.67
C VAL A 185 2.28 44.67 17.30
N PHE A 186 2.29 45.75 16.53
CA PHE A 186 2.44 47.11 17.06
C PHE A 186 1.18 47.45 17.86
N LEU A 187 1.24 47.28 19.18
CA LEU A 187 0.24 47.85 20.07
C LEU A 187 0.44 49.37 20.09
N PRO A 188 -0.58 50.20 19.81
CA PRO A 188 -0.46 51.63 19.99
C PRO A 188 -0.30 51.94 21.48
N VAL A 189 0.86 52.49 21.85
CA VAL A 189 1.07 53.05 23.19
C VAL A 189 0.25 54.33 23.27
N VAL A 190 -0.88 54.28 23.96
CA VAL A 190 -1.62 55.50 24.34
C VAL A 190 -0.88 56.12 25.53
N SER A 191 -0.06 57.14 25.28
CA SER A 191 0.45 57.99 26.36
C SER A 191 -0.68 58.86 26.88
N ARG A 192 -0.95 58.76 28.19
CA ARG A 192 -1.88 59.64 28.92
C ARG A 192 -1.28 61.02 29.14
#